data_AF-A0AAX3BHB3-F1
#
_entry.id   AF-A0AAX3BHB3-F1
#
_cell.length_a   1.000
_cell.length_b   1.000
_cell.length_c   1.000
_cell.angle_alpha   90.00
_cell.angle_beta   90.00
_cell.angle_gamma   90.00
#
_symmetry.space_group_name_H-M   'P 1'
#
loop_
_entity.id
_entity.type
_entity.pdbx_description
1 polymer ?
#
loop_
_entity_poly.entity_id
_entity_poly.type
_entity_poly.pdbx_seq_one_letter_code
_entity_poly.pdbx_strand_id
1 'polypeptide(L)'
;MLDVSGHGVGAALVGFHLNFLTQQWIATRPLAEQNHLLEYVKWINAEMEQEYGQMGIFLSGIFGLCDEEKEQLHLISTGSPPPVVQTDSFHTIEIKNSLALGVISPANFSVNTLTTKTWKRIIFFTDGIYEIQTPSKEMLSIPGFLKILDKLEKDGLFSLVNLYNRIAKEYSYRFEDDVTIFMLEKKQ
;
A
#
# COMPACT_ATOMS: atom_id res chain seq x y z
N MET A 1 -2.41 -1.00 4.45
CA MET A 1 -3.22 -0.67 3.25
C MET A 1 -3.41 -1.95 2.48
N LEU A 2 -4.64 -2.29 2.12
CA LEU A 2 -4.96 -3.55 1.47
C LEU A 2 -5.86 -3.27 0.29
N ASP A 3 -5.75 -4.12 -0.72
CA ASP A 3 -6.58 -4.13 -1.90
C ASP A 3 -6.99 -5.58 -2.18
N VAL A 4 -8.29 -5.78 -2.37
CA VAL A 4 -8.91 -7.11 -2.48
C VAL A 4 -9.08 -7.41 -3.94
N SER A 5 -8.77 -8.62 -4.39
CA SER A 5 -8.98 -9.00 -5.79
C SER A 5 -10.45 -8.80 -6.20
N GLY A 6 -10.66 -8.03 -7.26
CA GLY A 6 -11.99 -7.63 -7.73
C GLY A 6 -12.51 -6.36 -7.04
N HIS A 7 -13.66 -5.85 -7.44
CA HIS A 7 -14.18 -4.57 -6.94
C HIS A 7 -15.66 -4.65 -6.52
N GLY A 8 -16.14 -3.64 -5.82
CA GLY A 8 -17.54 -3.52 -5.42
C GLY A 8 -17.91 -4.28 -4.14
N VAL A 9 -19.15 -4.77 -4.04
CA VAL A 9 -19.74 -5.23 -2.77
C VAL A 9 -19.02 -6.44 -2.18
N GLY A 10 -18.59 -7.40 -3.02
CA GLY A 10 -17.86 -8.59 -2.55
C GLY A 10 -16.52 -8.22 -1.92
N ALA A 11 -15.72 -7.41 -2.63
CA ALA A 11 -14.44 -6.89 -2.13
C ALA A 11 -14.61 -6.07 -0.85
N ALA A 12 -15.66 -5.23 -0.78
CA ALA A 12 -15.96 -4.43 0.41
C ALA A 12 -16.30 -5.28 1.64
N LEU A 13 -17.04 -6.39 1.47
CA LEU A 13 -17.36 -7.29 2.58
C LEU A 13 -16.12 -8.00 3.12
N VAL A 14 -15.24 -8.45 2.22
CA VAL A 14 -13.94 -9.02 2.59
C VAL A 14 -13.09 -8.00 3.35
N GLY A 15 -13.02 -6.75 2.85
CA GLY A 15 -12.33 -5.66 3.53
C GLY A 15 -12.89 -5.37 4.93
N PHE A 16 -14.21 -5.44 5.11
CA PHE A 16 -14.84 -5.30 6.42
C PHE A 16 -14.44 -6.45 7.37
N HIS A 17 -14.47 -7.69 6.89
CA HIS A 17 -14.08 -8.85 7.68
C HIS A 17 -12.61 -8.78 8.13
N LEU A 18 -11.70 -8.41 7.22
CA LEU A 18 -10.29 -8.15 7.55
C LEU A 18 -10.13 -7.11 8.64
N ASN A 19 -10.83 -5.98 8.52
CA ASN A 19 -10.75 -4.94 9.53
C ASN A 19 -11.21 -5.48 10.90
N PHE A 20 -12.31 -6.23 10.93
CA PHE A 20 -12.76 -6.88 12.17
C PHE A 20 -11.71 -7.82 12.77
N LEU A 21 -11.14 -8.72 11.97
CA LEU A 21 -10.06 -9.64 12.39
C LEU A 21 -8.82 -8.87 12.88
N THR A 22 -8.45 -7.79 12.19
CA THR A 22 -7.33 -6.91 12.57
C THR A 22 -7.57 -6.31 13.95
N GLN A 23 -8.76 -5.75 14.20
CA GLN A 23 -9.09 -5.16 15.49
C GLN A 23 -9.10 -6.20 16.61
N GLN A 24 -9.65 -7.39 16.34
CA GLN A 24 -9.66 -8.49 17.30
C GLN A 24 -8.24 -8.93 17.69
N TRP A 25 -7.34 -9.05 16.71
CA TRP A 25 -5.95 -9.38 16.96
C TRP A 25 -5.28 -8.31 17.83
N ILE A 26 -5.35 -7.04 17.41
CA ILE A 26 -4.68 -5.92 18.11
C ILE A 26 -5.19 -5.79 19.56
N ALA A 27 -6.47 -6.05 19.82
CA ALA A 27 -7.05 -5.99 21.16
C ALA A 27 -6.45 -7.00 22.14
N THR A 28 -5.89 -8.11 21.65
CA THR A 28 -5.30 -9.17 22.48
C THR A 28 -3.78 -9.28 22.35
N ARG A 29 -3.20 -8.73 21.28
CA ARG A 29 -1.79 -8.83 20.91
C ARG A 29 -1.32 -7.50 20.30
N PRO A 30 -0.73 -6.61 21.11
CA PRO A 30 -0.24 -5.33 20.61
C PRO A 30 0.85 -5.51 19.55
N LEU A 31 0.72 -4.79 18.43
CA LEU A 31 1.75 -4.74 17.39
C LEU A 31 2.83 -3.73 17.77
N ALA A 32 3.72 -4.12 18.70
CA ALA A 32 4.76 -3.24 19.22
C ALA A 32 6.13 -3.44 18.57
N GLU A 33 6.36 -4.60 17.92
CA GLU A 33 7.67 -4.98 17.41
C GLU A 33 7.57 -5.68 16.05
N GLN A 34 8.69 -5.71 15.32
CA GLN A 34 8.81 -6.35 14.01
C GLN A 34 8.32 -7.81 13.98
N ASN A 35 8.60 -8.59 15.02
CA ASN A 35 8.18 -9.99 15.08
C ASN A 35 6.65 -10.12 15.18
N HIS A 36 6.00 -9.25 15.95
CA HIS A 36 4.53 -9.22 16.07
C HIS A 36 3.87 -8.88 14.72
N LEU A 37 4.48 -7.99 13.92
CA LEU A 37 4.01 -7.69 12.57
C LEU A 37 4.06 -8.93 11.67
N LEU A 38 5.16 -9.70 11.72
CA LEU A 38 5.31 -10.92 10.94
C LEU A 38 4.32 -12.02 11.37
N GLU A 39 4.12 -12.20 12.67
CA GLU A 39 3.13 -13.13 13.21
C GLU A 39 1.72 -12.77 12.77
N TYR A 40 1.36 -11.50 12.84
CA TYR A 40 0.08 -10.99 12.39
C TYR A 40 -0.15 -11.25 10.90
N VAL A 41 0.83 -10.95 10.04
CA VAL A 41 0.67 -11.18 8.59
C VAL A 41 0.57 -12.67 8.26
N LYS A 42 1.31 -13.54 8.96
CA LYS A 42 1.15 -14.99 8.80
C LYS A 42 -0.22 -15.48 9.25
N TRP A 43 -0.72 -14.96 10.35
CA TRP A 43 -2.04 -15.31 10.86
C TRP A 43 -3.14 -14.87 9.90
N ILE A 44 -3.17 -13.59 9.50
CA ILE A 44 -4.21 -13.10 8.58
C ILE A 44 -4.13 -13.80 7.22
N ASN A 45 -2.94 -14.18 6.75
CA ASN A 45 -2.82 -15.00 5.53
C ASN A 45 -3.54 -16.35 5.66
N ALA A 46 -3.39 -17.02 6.81
CA ALA A 46 -4.03 -18.30 7.06
C ALA A 46 -5.55 -18.17 7.18
N GLU A 47 -6.05 -17.15 7.88
CA GLU A 47 -7.49 -16.86 7.95
C GLU A 47 -8.07 -16.59 6.54
N MET A 48 -7.35 -15.81 5.72
CA MET A 48 -7.82 -15.47 4.37
C MET A 48 -7.81 -16.66 3.42
N GLU A 49 -6.79 -17.51 3.48
CA GLU A 49 -6.72 -18.72 2.65
C GLU A 49 -7.82 -19.71 3.04
N GLN A 50 -8.05 -19.89 4.35
CA GLN A 50 -9.10 -20.77 4.85
C GLN A 50 -10.51 -20.31 4.45
N GLU A 51 -10.82 -19.03 4.65
CA GLU A 51 -12.18 -18.50 4.45
C GLU A 51 -12.49 -18.22 2.97
N TYR A 52 -11.49 -17.80 2.19
CA TYR A 52 -11.71 -17.24 0.86
C TYR A 52 -10.86 -17.85 -0.26
N GLY A 53 -9.86 -18.68 0.06
CA GLY A 53 -8.95 -19.26 -0.93
C GLY A 53 -9.67 -20.11 -1.98
N GLN A 54 -10.69 -20.88 -1.59
CA GLN A 54 -11.51 -21.68 -2.53
C GLN A 54 -12.36 -20.82 -3.48
N MET A 55 -12.63 -19.56 -3.11
CA MET A 55 -13.36 -18.60 -3.94
C MET A 55 -12.41 -17.86 -4.92
N GLY A 56 -11.10 -18.15 -4.85
CA GLY A 56 -10.09 -17.47 -5.66
C GLY A 56 -9.88 -16.00 -5.26
N ILE A 57 -10.33 -15.60 -4.07
CA ILE A 57 -10.14 -14.25 -3.55
C ILE A 57 -8.78 -14.18 -2.88
N PHE A 58 -7.99 -13.19 -3.25
CA PHE A 58 -6.69 -12.91 -2.66
C PHE A 58 -6.52 -11.40 -2.48
N LEU A 59 -5.47 -11.00 -1.75
CA LEU A 59 -5.30 -9.61 -1.36
C LEU A 59 -3.89 -9.14 -1.60
N SER A 60 -3.79 -8.03 -2.32
CA SER A 60 -2.57 -7.27 -2.42
C SER A 60 -2.49 -6.28 -1.25
N GLY A 61 -1.28 -5.89 -0.85
CA GLY A 61 -1.15 -4.80 0.11
C GLY A 61 0.16 -4.73 0.85
N ILE A 62 0.17 -3.82 1.81
CA ILE A 62 1.33 -3.50 2.61
C ILE A 62 0.93 -3.28 4.07
N PHE A 63 1.66 -3.97 4.95
CA PHE A 63 1.53 -3.89 6.39
C PHE A 63 2.73 -3.13 6.94
N GLY A 64 2.47 -2.18 7.84
CA GLY A 64 3.49 -1.30 8.35
C GLY A 64 3.42 -1.12 9.87
N LEU A 65 4.60 -1.11 10.50
CA LEU A 65 4.79 -0.70 11.89
C LEU A 65 5.84 0.42 11.92
N CYS A 66 5.45 1.59 12.43
CA CYS A 66 6.33 2.75 12.59
C CYS A 66 6.90 2.76 14.01
N ASP A 67 8.23 2.69 14.13
CA ASP A 67 8.98 2.85 15.37
C ASP A 67 9.63 4.24 15.36
N GLU A 68 8.94 5.21 15.98
CA GLU A 68 9.40 6.60 16.02
C GLU A 68 10.66 6.77 16.87
N GLU A 69 10.81 5.99 17.95
CA GLU A 69 11.98 6.06 18.83
C GLU A 69 13.26 5.63 18.10
N LYS A 70 13.18 4.59 17.27
CA LYS A 70 14.31 4.10 16.47
C LYS A 70 14.42 4.76 15.09
N GLU A 71 13.48 5.64 14.74
CA GLU A 71 13.32 6.21 13.41
C GLU A 71 13.27 5.14 12.31
N GLN A 72 12.53 4.06 12.55
CA GLN A 72 12.41 2.90 11.65
C GLN A 72 10.97 2.67 11.21
N LEU A 73 10.83 2.20 9.98
CA LEU A 73 9.56 1.72 9.43
C LEU A 73 9.73 0.27 8.99
N HIS A 74 9.00 -0.63 9.63
CA HIS A 74 8.97 -2.04 9.29
C HIS A 74 7.80 -2.30 8.33
N LEU A 75 8.07 -2.89 7.18
CA LEU A 75 7.10 -3.14 6.13
C LEU A 75 7.09 -4.60 5.70
N ILE A 76 5.90 -5.18 5.56
CA ILE A 76 5.71 -6.44 4.85
C ILE A 76 4.84 -6.14 3.63
N SER A 77 5.40 -6.36 2.44
CA SER A 77 4.67 -6.22 1.18
C SER A 77 4.17 -7.59 0.71
N THR A 78 2.91 -7.65 0.32
CA THR A 78 2.20 -8.85 -0.14
C THR A 78 1.54 -8.53 -1.48
N GLY A 79 2.32 -8.39 -2.55
CA GLY A 79 1.84 -8.04 -3.88
C GLY A 79 1.55 -6.54 -4.10
N SER A 80 1.92 -5.65 -3.16
CA SER A 80 1.73 -4.20 -3.32
C SER A 80 2.75 -3.57 -4.28
N PRO A 81 2.40 -2.44 -4.95
CA PRO A 81 3.36 -1.58 -5.62
C PRO A 81 4.49 -1.11 -4.68
N PRO A 82 5.69 -0.81 -5.21
CA PRO A 82 6.79 -0.29 -4.40
C PRO A 82 6.44 1.09 -3.82
N PRO A 83 6.67 1.33 -2.52
CA PRO A 83 6.42 2.64 -1.92
C PRO A 83 7.27 3.72 -2.57
N VAL A 84 6.72 4.94 -2.61
CA VAL A 84 7.48 6.12 -3.03
C VAL A 84 7.87 6.92 -1.79
N VAL A 85 9.15 7.28 -1.68
CA VAL A 85 9.62 8.23 -0.67
C VAL A 85 9.98 9.56 -1.30
N GLN A 86 9.85 10.61 -0.51
CA GLN A 86 10.40 11.92 -0.85
C GLN A 86 11.56 12.24 0.08
N THR A 87 12.72 12.47 -0.53
CA THR A 87 13.89 13.10 0.12
C THR A 87 14.06 14.50 -0.48
N ASP A 88 14.91 14.62 -1.50
CA ASP A 88 15.05 15.79 -2.36
C ASP A 88 14.12 15.71 -3.59
N SER A 89 13.86 14.49 -4.06
CA SER A 89 12.88 14.17 -5.10
C SER A 89 12.08 12.93 -4.71
N PHE A 90 10.99 12.66 -5.44
CA PHE A 90 10.24 11.42 -5.28
C PHE A 90 10.95 10.25 -5.99
N HIS A 91 11.10 9.13 -5.30
CA HIS A 91 11.63 7.90 -5.88
C HIS A 91 11.06 6.67 -5.19
N THR A 92 11.03 5.53 -5.90
CA THR A 92 10.62 4.26 -5.31
C THR A 92 11.70 3.67 -4.41
N ILE A 93 11.28 3.01 -3.34
CA ILE A 93 12.16 2.12 -2.57
C ILE A 93 11.85 0.68 -2.94
N GLU A 94 12.89 -0.05 -3.33
CA GLU A 94 12.79 -1.48 -3.49
C GLU A 94 12.69 -2.16 -2.13
N ILE A 95 11.60 -2.89 -1.94
CA ILE A 95 11.38 -3.75 -0.78
C ILE A 95 11.11 -5.16 -1.29
N LYS A 96 11.53 -6.16 -0.52
CA LYS A 96 11.22 -7.55 -0.82
C LYS A 96 9.71 -7.75 -0.77
N ASN A 97 9.16 -8.14 -1.91
CA ASN A 97 7.74 -8.40 -2.08
C ASN A 97 7.45 -9.89 -1.86
N SER A 98 6.38 -10.18 -1.13
CA SER A 98 5.90 -11.54 -0.89
C SER A 98 4.64 -11.80 -1.72
N LEU A 99 4.20 -13.06 -1.79
CA LEU A 99 2.96 -13.41 -2.46
C LEU A 99 1.76 -12.69 -1.81
N ALA A 100 0.72 -12.43 -2.61
CA ALA A 100 -0.55 -11.93 -2.12
C ALA A 100 -1.14 -12.83 -1.01
N LEU A 101 -1.87 -12.22 -0.09
CA LEU A 101 -2.51 -12.95 1.01
C LEU A 101 -3.65 -13.83 0.51
N GLY A 102 -3.86 -14.95 1.18
CA GLY A 102 -4.95 -15.89 0.88
C GLY A 102 -4.66 -16.84 -0.29
N VAL A 103 -3.50 -16.72 -0.95
CA VAL A 103 -3.13 -17.57 -2.09
C VAL A 103 -2.60 -18.93 -1.64
N ILE A 104 -1.73 -18.95 -0.64
CA ILE A 104 -1.14 -20.19 -0.11
C ILE A 104 -0.80 -20.02 1.38
N SER A 105 -0.99 -21.09 2.15
CA SER A 105 -0.57 -21.18 3.54
C SER A 105 0.09 -22.54 3.82
N PRO A 106 1.25 -22.62 4.50
CA PRO A 106 2.04 -21.49 5.01
C PRO A 106 2.79 -20.74 3.89
N ALA A 107 2.93 -19.43 4.04
CA ALA A 107 3.69 -18.56 3.14
C ALA A 107 4.91 -17.94 3.84
N ASN A 108 5.95 -17.65 3.05
CA ASN A 108 7.15 -16.98 3.52
C ASN A 108 7.04 -15.47 3.30
N PHE A 109 6.82 -14.72 4.38
CA PHE A 109 6.84 -13.27 4.38
C PHE A 109 8.19 -12.73 4.86
N SER A 110 8.60 -11.59 4.32
CA SER A 110 9.83 -10.90 4.73
C SER A 110 9.51 -9.51 5.26
N VAL A 111 10.11 -9.16 6.38
CA VAL A 111 10.02 -7.80 6.92
C VAL A 111 11.16 -6.97 6.35
N ASN A 112 10.80 -5.84 5.76
CA ASN A 112 11.72 -4.83 5.26
C ASN A 112 11.80 -3.72 6.31
N THR A 113 13.00 -3.48 6.86
CA THR A 113 13.21 -2.40 7.82
C THR A 113 13.89 -1.25 7.11
N LEU A 114 13.23 -0.09 7.09
CA LEU A 114 13.71 1.09 6.42
C LEU A 114 13.98 2.20 7.45
N THR A 115 15.04 2.98 7.25
CA THR A 115 15.30 4.16 8.09
C THR A 115 14.49 5.34 7.60
N THR A 116 13.81 6.03 8.51
CA THR A 116 13.00 7.20 8.17
C THR A 116 13.79 8.50 8.22
N LYS A 117 15.05 8.48 8.67
CA LYS A 117 15.86 9.68 9.00
C LYS A 117 15.87 10.75 7.91
N THR A 118 16.09 10.36 6.66
CA THR A 118 16.30 11.28 5.54
C THR A 118 15.03 11.63 4.77
N TRP A 119 13.91 10.98 5.08
CA TRP A 119 12.69 11.13 4.31
C TRP A 119 11.81 12.23 4.91
N LYS A 120 11.22 13.03 4.04
CA LYS A 120 10.16 13.99 4.40
C LYS A 120 8.82 13.28 4.51
N ARG A 121 8.55 12.39 3.56
CA ARG A 121 7.32 11.60 3.48
C ARG A 121 7.52 10.28 2.75
N ILE A 122 6.63 9.33 3.01
CA ILE A 122 6.48 8.08 2.28
C ILE A 122 5.02 7.92 1.86
N ILE A 123 4.81 7.46 0.64
CA ILE A 123 3.51 7.29 -0.02
C ILE A 123 3.36 5.83 -0.40
N PHE A 124 2.23 5.26 0.01
CA PHE A 124 1.73 3.95 -0.37
C PHE A 124 0.50 4.15 -1.24
N PHE A 125 0.33 3.31 -2.26
CA PHE A 125 -0.75 3.43 -3.20
C PHE A 125 -1.09 2.08 -3.82
N THR A 126 -2.33 1.93 -4.29
CA THR A 126 -2.76 0.81 -5.13
C THR A 126 -2.36 1.06 -6.58
N ASP A 127 -2.33 0.01 -7.39
CA ASP A 127 -2.05 0.07 -8.82
C ASP A 127 -3.04 0.94 -9.61
N GLY A 128 -4.29 1.04 -9.16
CA GLY A 128 -5.32 1.91 -9.74
C GLY A 128 -4.90 3.38 -9.92
N ILE A 129 -3.87 3.89 -9.21
CA ILE A 129 -3.39 5.27 -9.40
C ILE A 129 -2.45 5.44 -10.60
N TYR A 130 -1.77 4.38 -11.05
CA TYR A 130 -0.75 4.44 -12.11
C TYR A 130 -0.99 3.48 -13.28
N GLU A 131 -1.84 2.47 -13.12
CA GLU A 131 -2.30 1.59 -14.19
C GLU A 131 -3.50 2.18 -14.94
N ILE A 132 -3.41 3.48 -15.23
CA ILE A 132 -4.42 4.20 -15.99
C ILE A 132 -3.97 4.44 -17.43
N GLN A 133 -4.91 4.32 -18.35
CA GLN A 133 -4.66 4.66 -19.75
C GLN A 133 -4.71 6.17 -19.94
N THR A 134 -3.57 6.74 -20.35
CA THR A 134 -3.44 8.16 -20.66
C THR A 134 -4.13 8.52 -22.00
N PRO A 135 -4.34 9.81 -22.31
CA PRO A 135 -4.92 10.23 -23.59
C PRO A 135 -4.14 9.77 -24.84
N SER A 136 -2.83 9.50 -24.71
CA SER A 136 -2.01 8.91 -25.79
C SER A 136 -2.17 7.40 -25.94
N LYS A 137 -3.07 6.78 -25.16
CA LYS A 137 -3.30 5.33 -25.04
C LYS A 137 -2.15 4.53 -24.41
N GLU A 138 -1.13 5.20 -23.90
CA GLU A 138 -0.07 4.59 -23.10
C GLU A 138 -0.49 4.50 -21.63
N MET A 139 0.05 3.55 -20.87
CA MET A 139 -0.16 3.47 -19.43
C MET A 139 0.67 4.55 -18.72
N LEU A 140 0.10 5.22 -17.71
CA LEU A 140 0.81 6.26 -16.94
C LEU A 140 2.10 5.70 -16.32
N SER A 141 2.02 4.50 -15.74
CA SER A 141 3.13 3.77 -15.09
C SER A 141 3.75 4.50 -13.89
N ILE A 142 4.57 3.78 -13.11
CA ILE A 142 5.27 4.36 -11.95
C ILE A 142 6.17 5.54 -12.34
N PRO A 143 6.99 5.49 -13.43
CA PRO A 143 7.77 6.65 -13.86
C PRO A 143 6.93 7.90 -14.17
N GLY A 144 5.74 7.72 -14.77
CA GLY A 144 4.82 8.84 -15.03
C GLY A 144 4.24 9.39 -13.73
N PHE A 145 3.86 8.51 -12.81
CA PHE A 145 3.39 8.89 -11.48
C PHE A 145 4.44 9.70 -10.71
N LEU A 146 5.71 9.28 -10.69
CA LEU A 146 6.81 10.01 -10.05
C LEU A 146 6.98 11.43 -10.63
N LYS A 147 6.89 11.57 -11.96
CA LYS A 147 6.97 12.90 -12.63
C LYS A 147 5.85 13.83 -12.20
N ILE A 148 4.64 13.31 -11.96
CA ILE A 148 3.51 14.10 -11.47
C ILE A 148 3.79 14.59 -10.04
N LEU A 149 4.26 13.70 -9.16
CA LEU A 149 4.63 14.04 -7.78
C LEU A 149 5.71 15.13 -7.74
N ASP A 150 6.81 14.94 -8.49
CA ASP A 150 7.90 15.92 -8.56
C ASP A 150 7.44 17.28 -9.10
N LYS A 151 6.54 17.28 -10.09
CA LYS A 151 6.00 18.52 -10.66
C LYS A 151 5.13 19.27 -9.65
N LEU A 152 4.22 18.56 -8.98
CA LEU A 152 3.36 19.16 -7.96
C LEU A 152 4.17 19.75 -6.81
N GLU A 153 5.24 19.07 -6.38
CA GLU A 153 6.13 19.58 -5.33
C GLU A 153 6.92 20.80 -5.79
N LYS A 154 7.51 20.77 -6.99
CA LYS A 154 8.24 21.92 -7.56
C LYS A 154 7.34 23.16 -7.73
N ASP A 155 6.09 22.95 -8.08
CA ASP A 155 5.10 24.01 -8.24
C ASP A 155 4.56 24.51 -6.87
N GLY A 156 4.93 23.88 -5.75
CA GLY A 156 4.43 24.21 -4.41
C GLY A 156 2.95 23.83 -4.20
N LEU A 157 2.43 22.92 -5.02
CA LEU A 157 1.03 22.50 -5.07
C LEU A 157 0.82 21.06 -4.58
N PHE A 158 1.84 20.43 -4.01
CA PHE A 158 1.71 19.06 -3.55
C PHE A 158 0.69 18.92 -2.40
N SER A 159 -0.33 18.13 -2.65
CA SER A 159 -1.23 17.56 -1.65
C SER A 159 -1.84 16.29 -2.24
N LEU A 160 -2.33 15.37 -1.40
CA LEU A 160 -3.01 14.17 -1.89
C LEU A 160 -4.25 14.51 -2.74
N VAL A 161 -4.96 15.59 -2.39
CA VAL A 161 -6.11 16.08 -3.14
C VAL A 161 -5.70 16.59 -4.52
N ASN A 162 -4.63 17.39 -4.60
CA ASN A 162 -4.13 17.89 -5.88
C ASN A 162 -3.56 16.76 -6.74
N LEU A 163 -2.87 15.79 -6.13
CA LEU A 163 -2.40 14.59 -6.82
C LEU A 163 -3.56 13.81 -7.43
N TYR A 164 -4.57 13.47 -6.63
CA TYR A 164 -5.76 12.77 -7.10
C TYR A 164 -6.47 13.54 -8.22
N ASN A 165 -6.74 14.83 -8.00
CA ASN A 165 -7.42 15.68 -9.00
C ASN A 165 -6.62 15.83 -10.29
N ARG A 166 -5.29 15.92 -10.19
CA ARG A 166 -4.40 15.99 -11.36
C ARG A 166 -4.54 14.73 -12.20
N ILE A 167 -4.48 13.58 -11.54
CA ILE A 167 -4.56 12.27 -12.20
C ILE A 167 -5.96 12.05 -12.81
N ALA A 168 -7.02 12.32 -12.04
CA ALA A 168 -8.39 12.19 -12.51
C ALA A 168 -8.72 13.16 -13.67
N LYS A 169 -8.25 14.41 -13.63
CA LYS A 169 -8.58 15.37 -14.70
C LYS A 169 -7.79 15.15 -15.98
N GLU A 170 -6.49 14.84 -15.86
CA GLU A 170 -5.59 14.82 -17.01
C GLU A 170 -5.43 13.44 -17.64
N TYR A 171 -5.64 12.38 -16.85
CA TYR A 171 -5.31 11.02 -17.27
C TYR A 171 -6.46 10.03 -17.13
N SER A 172 -7.48 10.29 -16.30
CA SER A 172 -8.60 9.36 -16.14
C SER A 172 -9.90 10.03 -15.70
N TYR A 173 -10.83 10.26 -16.64
CA TYR A 173 -12.17 10.78 -16.30
C TYR A 173 -12.90 9.91 -15.26
N ARG A 174 -12.57 8.61 -15.20
CA ARG A 174 -13.03 7.64 -14.21
C ARG A 174 -12.02 6.51 -14.09
N PHE A 175 -11.55 6.24 -12.88
CA PHE A 175 -10.66 5.11 -12.60
C PHE A 175 -11.38 3.78 -12.89
N GLU A 176 -10.65 2.85 -13.52
CA GLU A 176 -11.13 1.50 -13.82
C GLU A 176 -11.07 0.57 -12.60
N ASP A 177 -10.17 0.88 -11.65
CA ASP A 177 -9.97 0.14 -10.40
C ASP A 177 -10.00 1.07 -9.17
N ASP A 178 -10.03 0.46 -7.99
CA ASP A 178 -10.07 1.16 -6.71
C ASP A 178 -8.74 1.88 -6.42
N VAL A 179 -8.84 3.18 -6.15
CA VAL A 179 -7.69 4.04 -5.85
C VAL A 179 -7.60 4.29 -4.36
N THR A 180 -6.52 3.81 -3.75
CA THR A 180 -6.14 4.19 -2.39
C THR A 180 -4.77 4.84 -2.40
N ILE A 181 -4.63 5.97 -1.70
CA ILE A 181 -3.35 6.63 -1.46
C ILE A 181 -3.24 6.90 0.05
N PHE A 182 -2.16 6.41 0.65
CA PHE A 182 -1.85 6.63 2.06
C PHE A 182 -0.46 7.26 2.19
N MET A 183 -0.37 8.32 2.99
CA MET A 183 0.88 9.07 3.16
C MET A 183 1.22 9.21 4.64
N LEU A 184 2.49 8.96 4.96
CA LEU A 184 3.08 9.33 6.23
C LEU A 184 4.06 10.46 5.99
N GLU A 185 3.94 11.53 6.75
CA GLU A 185 4.77 12.73 6.66
C GLU A 185 5.36 13.06 8.02
N LYS A 186 6.66 13.37 8.06
CA LYS A 186 7.31 13.82 9.29
C LYS A 186 6.83 15.21 9.67
N LYS A 187 6.51 15.39 10.94
CA LYS A 187 6.19 16.70 11.49
C LYS A 187 7.47 17.57 11.48
N GLN A 188 7.39 18.74 10.84
CA GLN A 188 8.46 19.74 10.84
C GLN A 188 8.58 20.43 12.20
#